data_AF-A0A383B678-F1
#
_entry.id   AF-A0A383B678-F1
#
_cell.length_a   1.000
_cell.length_b   1.000
_cell.length_c   1.000
_cell.angle_alpha   90.00
_cell.angle_beta   90.00
_cell.angle_gamma   90.00
#
_symmetry.space_group_name_H-M   'P 1'
#
loop_
_entity.id
_entity.type
_entity.pdbx_description
1 polymer ?
#
loop_
_entity_poly.entity_id
_entity_poly.type
_entity_poly.pdbx_seq_one_letter_code
_entity_poly.pdbx_strand_id
1 'polypeptide(L)'
;MKNFNLLQIIPSLDSGGVEQGTVDVANFIGEKDLGSFIVSNGGKMLVLLNKKKTGHFKLPIHSKNIFSLPFTAKKLSKIISDKHINIVHVRSRFPAWHLQFIRNTKFKTVSTFH
;
A
#
# COMPACT_ATOMS: atom_id res chain seq x y z
N MET A 1 -20.95 -11.66 -1.83
CA MET A 1 -19.67 -11.73 -2.59
C MET A 1 -18.55 -11.32 -1.66
N LYS A 2 -17.40 -12.02 -1.66
CA LYS A 2 -16.24 -11.58 -0.85
C LYS A 2 -15.76 -10.23 -1.42
N ASN A 3 -15.86 -9.17 -0.63
CA ASN A 3 -15.23 -7.89 -0.92
C ASN A 3 -13.72 -8.16 -1.08
N PHE A 4 -13.03 -7.61 -2.08
CA PHE A 4 -11.57 -7.73 -2.23
C PHE A 4 -11.00 -6.33 -2.40
N ASN A 5 -10.35 -5.84 -1.35
CA ASN A 5 -9.75 -4.51 -1.30
C ASN A 5 -8.31 -4.66 -0.82
N LEU A 6 -7.39 -4.69 -1.79
CA LEU A 6 -5.95 -4.84 -1.55
C LEU A 6 -5.30 -3.46 -1.39
N LEU A 7 -4.56 -3.29 -0.30
CA LEU A 7 -3.61 -2.19 -0.13
C LEU A 7 -2.18 -2.71 -0.19
N GLN A 8 -1.42 -2.27 -1.20
CA GLN A 8 0.02 -2.53 -1.28
C GLN A 8 0.80 -1.40 -0.60
N ILE A 9 1.81 -1.74 0.19
CA ILE A 9 2.68 -0.79 0.89
C ILE A 9 4.12 -0.99 0.42
N ILE A 10 4.69 0.06 -0.18
CA ILE A 10 6.07 0.09 -0.69
C ILE A 10 6.72 1.45 -0.39
N PRO A 11 8.04 1.54 -0.15
CA PRO A 11 8.69 2.82 0.17
C PRO A 11 8.50 3.89 -0.91
N SER A 12 8.77 3.56 -2.17
CA SER A 12 8.58 4.44 -3.34
C SER A 12 8.23 3.63 -4.60
N LEU A 13 7.92 4.32 -5.68
CA LEU A 13 7.64 3.76 -7.01
C LEU A 13 8.57 4.42 -8.04
N ASP A 14 9.88 4.33 -7.81
CA ASP A 14 10.88 5.01 -8.65
C ASP A 14 11.38 4.14 -9.80
N SER A 15 11.97 2.99 -9.47
CA SER A 15 12.48 2.01 -10.43
C SER A 15 12.89 0.72 -9.72
N GLY A 16 12.61 -0.44 -10.31
CA GLY A 16 13.06 -1.72 -9.79
C GLY A 16 12.03 -2.84 -9.98
N GLY A 17 12.45 -4.08 -9.73
CA GLY A 17 11.58 -5.25 -9.92
C GLY A 17 10.42 -5.30 -8.91
N VAL A 18 10.63 -4.83 -7.68
CA VAL A 18 9.59 -4.81 -6.65
C VAL A 18 8.53 -3.76 -6.98
N GLU A 19 8.97 -2.58 -7.44
CA GLU A 19 8.14 -1.48 -7.88
C GLU A 19 7.33 -1.88 -9.12
N GLN A 20 7.97 -2.52 -10.11
CA GLN A 20 7.30 -3.04 -11.30
C GLN A 20 6.23 -4.07 -10.92
N GLY A 21 6.59 -5.08 -10.12
CA GLY A 21 5.62 -6.06 -9.64
C GLY A 21 4.50 -5.47 -8.78
N THR A 22 4.71 -4.32 -8.14
CA THR A 22 3.65 -3.57 -7.42
C THR A 22 2.67 -2.95 -8.41
N VAL A 23 3.19 -2.29 -9.44
CA VAL A 23 2.40 -1.68 -10.52
C VAL A 23 1.60 -2.74 -11.27
N ASP A 24 2.24 -3.85 -11.67
CA ASP A 24 1.60 -4.91 -12.44
C ASP A 24 0.43 -5.53 -11.66
N VAL A 25 0.66 -5.89 -10.39
CA VAL A 25 -0.39 -6.43 -9.52
C VAL A 25 -1.52 -5.42 -9.32
N ALA A 26 -1.19 -4.14 -9.12
CA ALA A 26 -2.20 -3.11 -8.89
C ALA A 26 -3.09 -2.89 -10.11
N ASN A 27 -2.48 -2.82 -11.30
CA ASN A 27 -3.20 -2.66 -12.55
C ASN A 27 -4.07 -3.88 -12.83
N PHE A 28 -3.53 -5.09 -12.68
CA PHE A 28 -4.30 -6.33 -12.87
C PHE A 28 -5.54 -6.40 -11.97
N ILE A 29 -5.40 -6.08 -10.67
CA ILE A 29 -6.54 -6.06 -9.73
C ILE A 29 -7.55 -4.99 -10.12
N GLY A 30 -7.08 -3.79 -10.50
CA GLY A 30 -7.94 -2.70 -10.94
C GLY A 30 -8.72 -3.03 -12.22
N GLU A 31 -8.11 -3.74 -13.16
CA GLU A 31 -8.75 -4.22 -14.39
C GLU A 31 -9.83 -5.27 -14.13
N LYS A 32 -9.76 -5.98 -13.00
CA LYS A 32 -10.81 -6.91 -12.54
C LYS A 32 -11.94 -6.21 -11.77
N ASP A 33 -11.95 -4.87 -11.73
CA ASP A 33 -12.91 -4.07 -10.96
C ASP A 33 -12.93 -4.40 -9.46
N LEU A 34 -11.80 -4.85 -8.94
CA LEU A 34 -11.57 -5.06 -7.52
C LEU A 34 -10.88 -3.85 -6.89
N GLY A 35 -10.98 -3.71 -5.57
CA GLY A 35 -10.34 -2.60 -4.86
C GLY A 35 -8.82 -2.70 -4.90
N SER A 36 -8.18 -1.83 -5.69
CA SER A 36 -6.74 -1.77 -5.87
C SER A 36 -6.17 -0.45 -5.35
N PHE A 37 -5.34 -0.54 -4.31
CA PHE A 37 -4.78 0.63 -3.65
C PHE A 37 -3.28 0.47 -3.38
N ILE A 38 -2.52 1.56 -3.47
CA ILE A 38 -1.10 1.63 -3.13
C ILE A 38 -0.85 2.79 -2.17
N VAL A 39 -0.01 2.57 -1.16
CA VAL A 39 0.62 3.63 -0.35
C VAL A 39 2.13 3.60 -0.59
N SER A 40 2.68 4.76 -0.96
CA SER A 40 4.13 4.95 -1.08
C SER A 40 4.53 6.43 -0.97
N ASN A 41 5.82 6.75 -1.04
CA ASN A 41 6.29 8.13 -1.19
C ASN A 41 6.06 8.71 -2.60
N GLY A 42 5.39 7.97 -3.49
CA GLY A 42 5.31 8.25 -4.92
C GLY A 42 6.58 7.84 -5.66
N GLY A 43 6.75 8.34 -6.87
CA GLY A 43 7.91 8.06 -7.72
C GLY A 43 7.56 8.11 -9.21
N LYS A 44 8.56 7.90 -10.06
CA LYS A 44 8.43 8.00 -11.53
C LYS A 44 7.43 7.01 -12.13
N MET A 45 7.33 5.80 -11.57
CA MET A 45 6.45 4.73 -12.07
C MET A 45 4.98 4.95 -11.76
N LEU A 46 4.60 6.02 -11.04
CA LEU A 46 3.20 6.41 -10.88
C LEU A 46 2.50 6.67 -12.23
N VAL A 47 3.26 7.01 -13.28
CA VAL A 47 2.72 7.18 -14.64
C VAL A 47 2.19 5.86 -15.23
N LEU A 48 2.72 4.72 -14.77
CA LEU A 48 2.36 3.38 -15.25
C LEU A 48 1.09 2.84 -14.58
N LEU A 49 0.58 3.49 -13.53
CA LEU A 49 -0.65 3.07 -12.87
C LEU A 49 -1.88 3.47 -13.68
N ASN A 50 -2.84 2.57 -13.76
CA ASN A 50 -4.18 2.88 -14.27
C ASN A 50 -4.93 3.75 -13.25
N LYS A 51 -4.73 5.07 -13.31
CA LYS A 51 -5.29 6.04 -12.34
C LYS A 51 -6.82 6.04 -12.24
N LYS A 52 -7.53 5.47 -13.23
CA LYS A 52 -9.00 5.32 -13.19
C LYS A 52 -9.44 4.14 -12.33
N LYS A 53 -8.60 3.12 -12.18
CA LYS A 53 -8.93 1.84 -11.53
C LYS A 53 -8.11 1.57 -10.27
N THR A 54 -6.95 2.20 -10.12
CA THR A 54 -6.04 2.04 -8.98
C THR A 54 -5.88 3.35 -8.23
N GLY A 55 -6.11 3.32 -6.91
CA GLY A 55 -5.84 4.45 -6.03
C GLY A 55 -4.39 4.48 -5.56
N HIS A 56 -3.76 5.66 -5.58
CA HIS A 56 -2.46 5.88 -4.94
C HIS A 56 -2.57 6.93 -3.84
N PHE A 57 -1.98 6.65 -2.69
CA PHE A 57 -1.89 7.56 -1.56
C PHE A 57 -0.42 7.84 -1.24
N LYS A 58 -0.05 9.13 -1.29
CA LYS A 58 1.29 9.56 -0.93
C LYS A 58 1.43 9.69 0.59
N LEU A 59 2.24 8.86 1.21
CA LEU A 59 2.63 8.96 2.62
C LEU A 59 4.16 8.81 2.76
N PRO A 60 4.79 9.44 3.77
CA PRO A 60 6.23 9.34 4.00
C PRO A 60 6.64 7.98 4.62
N ILE A 61 6.13 6.87 4.07
CA ILE A 61 6.29 5.50 4.60
C ILE A 61 7.73 4.95 4.45
N HIS A 62 8.55 5.62 3.64
CA HIS A 62 9.97 5.36 3.46
C HIS A 62 10.84 5.91 4.62
N SER A 63 10.31 6.85 5.40
CA SER A 63 11.09 7.58 6.41
C SER A 63 11.47 6.68 7.57
N LYS A 64 12.77 6.51 7.82
CA LYS A 64 13.28 5.74 8.97
C LYS A 64 13.13 6.45 10.32
N ASN A 65 12.48 7.61 10.35
CA ASN A 65 12.25 8.35 11.58
C ASN A 65 11.19 7.66 12.45
N ILE A 66 11.64 6.99 13.50
CA ILE A 66 10.80 6.21 14.44
C ILE A 66 9.74 7.09 15.11
N PHE A 67 10.04 8.35 15.43
CA PHE A 67 9.09 9.26 16.05
C PHE A 67 7.93 9.63 15.13
N SER A 68 8.11 9.54 13.80
CA SER A 68 7.07 9.81 12.82
C SER A 68 6.16 8.60 12.53
N LEU A 69 6.56 7.38 12.95
CA LEU A 69 5.84 6.14 12.67
C LEU A 69 4.38 6.17 13.14
N PRO A 70 4.05 6.58 14.39
CA PRO A 70 2.67 6.56 14.87
C PRO A 70 1.76 7.52 14.09
N PHE A 71 2.29 8.66 13.66
CA PHE A 71 1.54 9.65 12.88
C PHE A 71 1.23 9.15 11.47
N THR A 72 2.23 8.55 10.81
CA THR A 72 2.04 7.93 9.50
C THR A 72 1.10 6.73 9.60
N ALA A 73 1.23 5.91 10.65
CA ALA A 73 0.34 4.77 10.90
C ALA A 73 -1.11 5.20 11.17
N LYS A 74 -1.35 6.34 11.83
CA LYS A 74 -2.70 6.91 12.01
C LYS A 74 -3.33 7.27 10.66
N LYS A 75 -2.58 7.91 9.75
CA LYS A 75 -3.04 8.21 8.39
C LYS A 75 -3.32 6.93 7.58
N LEU A 76 -2.42 5.95 7.68
CA LEU A 76 -2.59 4.64 7.06
C LEU A 76 -3.83 3.90 7.57
N SER A 77 -4.08 3.93 8.89
CA SER A 77 -5.28 3.36 9.52
C SER A 77 -6.56 4.01 8.99
N LYS A 78 -6.56 5.33 8.80
CA LYS A 78 -7.69 6.04 8.17
C LYS A 78 -7.93 5.56 6.73
N ILE A 79 -6.88 5.42 5.92
CA ILE A 79 -7.00 4.89 4.55
C ILE A 79 -7.58 3.46 4.56
N ILE A 80 -7.09 2.60 5.45
CA ILE A 80 -7.58 1.21 5.60
C ILE A 80 -9.07 1.19 5.92
N SER A 81 -9.52 2.05 6.84
CA SER A 81 -10.93 2.17 7.21
C SER A 81 -11.77 2.74 6.07
N ASP A 82 -11.38 3.87 5.49
CA ASP A 82 -12.13 4.61 4.47
C ASP A 82 -12.29 3.80 3.16
N LYS A 83 -11.31 2.95 2.83
CA LYS A 83 -11.33 2.09 1.64
C LYS A 83 -11.77 0.65 1.92
N HIS A 84 -12.20 0.36 3.16
CA HIS A 84 -12.62 -0.98 3.59
C HIS A 84 -11.59 -2.05 3.20
N ILE A 85 -10.31 -1.74 3.38
CA ILE A 85 -9.19 -2.63 3.04
C ILE A 85 -9.30 -3.89 3.88
N ASN A 86 -9.18 -5.04 3.22
CA ASN A 86 -9.23 -6.34 3.89
C ASN A 86 -8.01 -7.21 3.63
N ILE A 87 -7.12 -6.79 2.72
CA ILE A 87 -5.80 -7.38 2.54
C ILE A 87 -4.78 -6.25 2.49
N VAL A 88 -3.76 -6.32 3.34
CA VAL A 88 -2.61 -5.42 3.33
C VAL A 88 -1.38 -6.22 2.89
N HIS A 89 -0.80 -5.85 1.76
CA HIS A 89 0.41 -6.47 1.23
C HIS A 89 1.62 -5.56 1.43
N VAL A 90 2.52 -5.96 2.31
CA VAL A 90 3.74 -5.20 2.60
C VAL A 90 4.90 -5.74 1.77
N ARG A 91 5.56 -4.86 1.02
CA ARG A 91 6.66 -5.22 0.10
C ARG A 91 8.03 -4.68 0.55
N SER A 92 8.17 -4.34 1.82
CA SER A 92 9.45 -3.87 2.41
C SER A 92 9.47 -4.02 3.93
N ARG A 93 10.66 -4.28 4.49
CA ARG A 93 10.88 -4.57 5.92
C ARG A 93 10.53 -3.40 6.83
N PHE A 94 10.94 -2.19 6.46
CA PHE A 94 10.70 -1.01 7.30
C PHE A 94 9.22 -0.58 7.31
N PRO A 95 8.51 -0.49 6.17
CA PRO A 95 7.08 -0.21 6.15
C PRO A 95 6.22 -1.15 7.01
N ALA A 96 6.63 -2.40 7.20
CA ALA A 96 5.91 -3.36 8.05
C ALA A 96 5.74 -2.87 9.51
N TRP A 97 6.69 -2.06 10.02
CA TRP A 97 6.61 -1.50 11.38
C TRP A 97 5.41 -0.58 11.57
N HIS A 98 4.91 0.06 10.51
CA HIS A 98 3.72 0.91 10.61
C HIS A 98 2.47 0.11 11.01
N LEU A 99 2.40 -1.18 10.63
CA LEU A 99 1.26 -2.04 10.97
C LEU A 99 1.13 -2.32 12.46
N GLN A 100 2.25 -2.31 13.20
CA GLN A 100 2.26 -2.53 14.66
C GLN A 100 1.50 -1.43 15.42
N PHE A 101 1.37 -0.24 14.83
CA PHE A 101 0.68 0.90 15.44
C PHE A 101 -0.80 0.99 15.02
N ILE A 102 -1.28 0.06 14.18
CA ILE A 102 -2.67 0.05 13.71
C ILE A 102 -3.49 -0.84 14.66
N ARG A 103 -4.35 -0.21 15.46
CA ARG A 103 -5.13 -0.89 16.51
C ARG A 103 -6.25 -1.80 15.99
N ASN A 104 -6.72 -1.60 14.75
CA ASN A 104 -7.89 -2.30 14.19
C ASN A 104 -7.47 -3.18 13.00
N THR A 105 -7.21 -4.45 13.27
CA THR A 105 -6.66 -5.44 12.32
C THR A 105 -7.74 -6.33 11.71
N LYS A 106 -8.83 -5.73 11.20
CA LYS A 106 -9.87 -6.48 10.45
C LYS A 106 -9.43 -6.91 9.03
N PHE A 107 -8.15 -6.75 8.70
CA PHE A 107 -7.55 -7.11 7.42
C PHE A 107 -6.53 -8.24 7.60
N LYS A 108 -6.35 -9.05 6.56
CA LYS A 108 -5.28 -10.05 6.47
C LYS A 108 -4.01 -9.39 5.98
N THR A 109 -2.86 -9.86 6.45
CA THR A 109 -1.55 -9.38 6.00
C THR A 109 -0.87 -10.39 5.10
N VAL A 110 -0.30 -9.92 3.99
CA VAL A 110 0.61 -10.67 3.14
C VAL A 110 1.93 -9.90 3.11
N SER A 111 3.05 -10.60 3.12
CA SER A 111 4.36 -9.98 2.94
C SER A 111 5.11 -10.67 1.81
N THR A 112 5.81 -9.88 1.02
CA THR A 112 6.77 -10.40 0.04
C THR A 112 8.03 -9.59 0.19
N PHE A 113 9.12 -10.28 0.53
CA PHE A 113 10.44 -9.69 0.65
C PHE A 113 11.28 -10.21 -0.50
N HIS A 114 11.82 -9.28 -1.27
CA HIS A 114 12.84 -9.54 -2.28
C HIS A 114 14.18 -9.02 -1.75
#